data_AF-A0A6N7ISB7-F1
#
_entry.id   AF-A0A6N7ISB7-F1
#
_cell.length_a   1.000
_cell.length_b   1.000
_cell.length_c   1.000
_cell.angle_alpha   90.00
_cell.angle_beta   90.00
_cell.angle_gamma   90.00
#
_symmetry.space_group_name_H-M   'P 1'
#
loop_
_entity.id
_entity.type
_entity.pdbx_description
1 polymer ?
#
loop_
_entity_poly.entity_id
_entity_poly.type
_entity_poly.pdbx_seq_one_letter_code
_entity_poly.pdbx_strand_id
1 'polypeptide(L)' 'MSNHEQTPPQEQKVTTAQAPPAAHTTSFYPPVRLAQAYVPLQRYGKTYSPAEALEKGTIFPELYRPYPY' A
#
# COMPACT_ATOMS: atom_id res chain seq x y z
N MET A 1 20.86 -29.32 -49.71
CA MET A 1 21.15 -29.80 -48.35
C MET A 1 22.24 -28.86 -47.82
N SER A 2 22.03 -27.93 -46.91
CA SER A 2 21.00 -27.75 -45.89
C SER A 2 20.87 -26.26 -45.61
N ASN A 3 19.64 -25.76 -45.52
CA ASN A 3 19.35 -24.37 -45.15
C ASN A 3 19.69 -24.19 -43.67
N HIS A 4 20.59 -23.25 -43.35
CA HIS A 4 20.78 -22.84 -41.96
C HIS A 4 19.55 -22.02 -41.51
N GLU A 5 19.04 -22.47 -40.37
CA GLU A 5 17.80 -22.14 -39.70
C GLU A 5 17.66 -20.64 -39.41
N GLN A 6 16.54 -20.07 -39.85
CA GLN A 6 16.03 -18.79 -39.36
C GLN A 6 15.39 -19.06 -37.99
N THR A 7 15.95 -18.50 -36.92
CA THR A 7 15.24 -18.38 -35.64
C THR A 7 14.78 -16.93 -35.48
N PRO A 8 13.47 -16.63 -35.46
CA PRO A 8 12.98 -15.30 -35.14
C PRO A 8 13.17 -15.00 -33.64
N PRO A 9 13.54 -13.77 -33.24
CA PRO A 9 13.56 -13.38 -31.84
C PRO A 9 12.15 -13.51 -31.24
N GLN A 10 12.09 -14.24 -30.13
CA GLN A 10 10.90 -14.61 -29.38
C GLN A 10 10.02 -13.40 -29.02
N GLU A 11 8.73 -13.55 -29.27
CA GLU A 11 7.65 -12.65 -28.87
C GLU A 11 7.68 -12.39 -27.36
N GLN A 12 7.97 -11.15 -26.95
CA GLN A 12 7.84 -10.72 -25.55
C GLN A 12 6.36 -10.68 -25.19
N LYS A 13 5.87 -11.79 -24.66
CA LYS A 13 4.60 -11.88 -23.94
C LYS A 13 4.69 -11.02 -22.67
N VAL A 14 4.31 -9.75 -22.77
CA VAL A 14 4.05 -8.88 -21.62
C VAL A 14 2.89 -9.49 -20.85
N THR A 15 3.19 -10.21 -19.77
CA THR A 15 2.18 -10.70 -18.85
C THR A 15 2.71 -10.60 -17.43
N THR A 16 1.84 -10.01 -16.61
CA THR A 16 1.89 -9.84 -15.16
C THR A 16 2.52 -8.53 -14.70
N ALA A 17 1.63 -7.65 -14.21
CA ALA A 17 1.93 -6.53 -13.33
C ALA A 17 2.76 -7.02 -12.13
N GLN A 18 4.08 -7.03 -12.28
CA GLN A 18 5.00 -7.26 -11.17
C GLN A 18 5.17 -5.93 -10.45
N ALA A 19 4.59 -5.85 -9.25
CA ALA A 19 4.99 -4.86 -8.25
C ALA A 19 6.52 -4.93 -8.09
N PRO A 20 7.21 -3.78 -7.91
CA PRO A 20 8.66 -3.76 -7.85
C PRO A 20 9.17 -4.72 -6.75
N PRO A 21 10.24 -5.49 -7.04
CA PRO A 21 10.77 -6.50 -6.13
C PRO A 21 11.22 -5.83 -4.83
N ALA A 22 10.91 -6.49 -3.71
CA ALA A 22 11.18 -6.07 -2.34
C ALA A 22 12.68 -5.77 -2.09
N ALA A 23 13.13 -4.58 -2.45
CA ALA A 23 14.41 -4.04 -2.06
C ALA A 23 14.28 -3.34 -0.70
N HIS A 24 14.14 -4.14 0.37
CA HIS A 24 14.32 -3.70 1.76
C HIS A 24 14.87 -4.86 2.57
N THR A 25 16.06 -5.32 2.19
CA THR A 25 16.78 -6.39 2.89
C THR A 25 18.12 -5.88 3.39
N THR A 26 18.13 -4.78 4.15
CA THR A 26 19.18 -4.48 5.14
C THR A 26 18.60 -3.61 6.26
N SER A 27 18.35 -4.31 7.36
CA SER A 27 17.97 -3.93 8.72
C SER A 27 18.22 -2.48 9.18
N PHE A 28 17.13 -1.73 9.39
CA PHE A 28 17.02 -0.70 10.46
C PHE A 28 15.55 -0.31 10.74
N TYR A 29 14.60 -0.74 9.91
CA TYR A 29 13.18 -0.49 10.15
C TYR A 29 12.56 -1.63 10.96
N PRO A 30 11.81 -1.33 12.03
CA PRO A 30 11.01 -2.35 12.69
C PRO A 30 10.02 -2.95 11.69
N PRO A 31 9.54 -4.18 11.91
CA PRO A 31 8.48 -4.76 11.08
C PRO A 31 7.22 -3.91 11.21
N VAL A 32 7.03 -2.97 10.28
CA VAL A 32 5.87 -2.06 10.24
C VAL A 32 4.75 -2.65 9.39
N ARG A 33 3.50 -2.30 9.72
CA ARG A 33 2.34 -2.61 8.87
C ARG A 33 2.30 -1.63 7.68
N LEU A 34 1.85 -2.11 6.53
CA LEU A 34 1.56 -1.25 5.38
C LEU A 34 0.52 -0.18 5.75
N ALA A 35 0.63 0.99 5.12
CA ALA A 35 -0.38 2.05 5.27
C ALA A 35 -1.75 1.56 4.79
N GLN A 36 -2.80 1.82 5.58
CA GLN A 36 -4.18 1.45 5.26
C GLN A 36 -5.06 2.70 5.26
N ALA A 37 -5.93 2.82 4.26
CA ALA A 37 -7.00 3.81 4.24
C ALA A 37 -8.33 3.10 4.48
N TYR A 38 -9.07 3.52 5.52
CA TYR A 38 -10.38 2.97 5.85
C TYR A 38 -11.43 4.07 5.69
N VAL A 39 -12.41 3.84 4.81
CA VAL A 39 -13.50 4.80 4.53
C VAL A 39 -14.83 4.13 4.87
N PRO A 40 -15.28 4.18 6.13
CA PRO A 40 -16.58 3.65 6.51
C PRO A 40 -17.72 4.57 6.07
N LEU A 41 -18.94 4.02 5.99
CA LEU A 41 -20.14 4.83 5.86
C LEU A 41 -20.36 5.62 7.16
N GLN A 42 -19.99 6.89 7.17
CA GLN A 42 -20.03 7.72 8.38
C GLN A 42 -21.43 8.26 8.66
N ARG A 43 -21.94 7.98 9.86
CA ARG A 43 -23.17 8.59 10.41
C ARG A 43 -22.75 9.59 11.48
N TYR A 44 -23.46 10.71 11.55
CA TYR A 44 -23.22 11.68 12.61
C TYR A 44 -23.60 11.09 13.98
N GLY A 45 -22.72 11.23 14.96
CA GLY A 45 -22.81 10.55 16.25
C GLY A 45 -21.97 11.21 17.32
N LYS A 46 -21.27 10.41 18.13
CA LYS A 46 -20.32 10.94 19.11
C LYS A 46 -19.11 11.53 18.38
N THR A 47 -18.76 12.77 18.72
CA THR A 47 -17.64 13.49 18.10
C THR A 47 -16.72 14.04 19.16
N TYR A 48 -15.43 14.17 18.83
CA TYR A 48 -14.49 14.94 19.64
C TYR A 48 -14.84 16.43 19.61
N SER A 49 -14.37 17.18 20.61
CA SER A 49 -14.38 18.65 20.54
C SER A 49 -13.44 19.13 19.42
N PRO A 50 -13.59 20.37 18.92
CA PRO A 50 -12.72 20.88 17.85
C PRO A 50 -11.22 20.83 18.18
N ALA A 51 -10.85 21.12 19.43
CA ALA A 51 -9.45 21.10 19.87
C ALA A 51 -8.88 19.68 19.84
N GLU A 52 -9.62 18.71 20.38
CA GLU A 52 -9.22 17.30 20.38
C GLU A 52 -9.20 16.73 18.96
N ALA A 53 -10.21 17.05 18.14
CA ALA A 53 -10.28 16.59 16.76
C ALA A 53 -9.06 17.04 15.93
N LEU A 54 -8.60 18.28 16.17
CA LEU A 54 -7.41 18.82 15.53
C LEU A 54 -6.14 18.06 15.94
N GLU A 55 -5.97 17.77 17.23
CA GLU A 55 -4.83 16.98 17.73
C GLU A 55 -4.84 15.55 17.17
N LYS A 56 -6.02 14.93 17.08
CA LYS A 56 -6.19 13.53 16.66
C LYS A 56 -6.24 13.35 15.14
N GLY A 57 -6.44 14.42 14.38
CA GLY A 57 -6.58 14.40 12.92
C GLY A 57 -7.91 13.83 12.41
N THR A 58 -8.90 13.66 13.29
CA THR A 58 -10.25 13.20 12.96
C THR A 58 -11.24 13.70 14.00
N ILE A 59 -12.44 14.08 13.57
CA ILE A 59 -13.56 14.42 14.49
C ILE A 59 -14.27 13.17 15.03
N PHE A 60 -14.08 12.03 14.35
CA PHE A 60 -14.76 10.77 14.61
C PHE A 60 -13.88 9.85 15.46
N PRO A 61 -14.29 9.51 16.70
CA PRO A 61 -13.53 8.65 17.59
C PRO A 61 -13.21 7.27 17.00
N GLU A 62 -14.11 6.69 16.22
CA GLU A 62 -13.96 5.38 15.59
C GLU A 62 -12.85 5.33 14.54
N LEU A 63 -12.42 6.48 14.02
CA LEU A 63 -11.32 6.58 13.05
C LEU A 63 -9.96 6.81 13.71
N TYR A 64 -9.91 7.16 14.99
CA TYR A 64 -8.65 7.43 15.67
C TYR A 64 -7.92 6.11 16.00
N ARG A 65 -6.85 5.82 15.26
CA ARG A 65 -6.04 4.60 15.40
C ARG A 65 -4.54 4.92 15.38
N PRO A 66 -3.95 5.38 16.49
CA PRO A 66 -2.52 5.65 16.55
C PRO A 66 -1.70 4.37 16.37
N TYR A 67 -0.52 4.47 15.77
CA TYR A 67 0.40 3.34 15.69
C TYR A 67 1.05 3.10 17.07
N PRO A 68 1.14 1.84 17.52
CA PRO A 68 1.90 1.52 18.73
C PRO A 68 3.39 1.83 18.50
N TYR A 69 4.08 2.27 19.56
CA TYR A 69 5.52 2.52 19.58
C TYR A 69 6.30 1.23 19.86
#